data_AF-A0A8H4QK69-F1
#
_entry.id   AF-A0A8H4QK69-F1
#
_cell.length_a   1.000
_cell.length_b   1.000
_cell.length_c   1.000
_cell.angle_alpha   90.00
_cell.angle_beta   90.00
_cell.angle_gamma   90.00
#
_symmetry.space_group_name_H-M   'P 1'
#
loop_
_entity.id
_entity.type
_entity.pdbx_description
1 polymer ?
#
loop_
_entity_poly.entity_id
_entity_poly.type
_entity_poly.pdbx_seq_one_letter_code
_entity_poly.pdbx_strand_id
1 'polypeptide(L)'
;MTATVLIANHTTASTPRPHIVYTVEVTSDGKEFTLQKRYSEFVALHEGLKDPFNLPPKRLLSTTFIPSAWVDDQLIAERKIGLAEYLYDVLSSEKYKDRSLVWEFLSGTPQTSERDMKYNLEDSLPSTLTRKKALELTSGNLDGEVNAQAVMLAAAYYPDWSASARPPEGLDFSKFDILFFAFGTPSSSNTLNVSSGSQAILKRLVSAARGSGYGTRVVISIGGWGGCYYFSQAASTAANRTKFVASIGSFVNTFNLDGVDLDWEFPNSAGAGQPYSAADSANLLSLFKALRVSLGMCLFITRSLLRTNLISTGPCKIISAAVSHTPWLGSNGRPLTDVSAYAKEMDYICIMNYDVWGASSTPGPNAPMADLCKTSKQPTASAAGALAAWSAAKFPASKMLLGIALYGYVSKSSKTVLTGSSMPSPEMVFLHKEEKESGDGKVITSFLNGAHPNTGEPDGEMKAMASLTGWWGKQIPFNEIVKAGALQKRSDGNYGQAGGFTMGWDDCSNTPYLFNQSQTTVVTYDDTWSITDKAKLAKSSGMAGCFTWSLDQDDGYTLHNAMRKGLGLK
;
A
#
# COMPACT_ATOMS: atom_id res chain seq x y z
N MET A 1 37.52 20.54 6.94
CA MET A 1 36.54 21.22 7.81
C MET A 1 35.15 20.83 7.32
N THR A 2 34.15 20.70 8.19
CA THR A 2 32.81 20.28 7.74
C THR A 2 31.97 21.47 7.33
N ALA A 3 31.50 21.47 6.08
CA ALA A 3 30.52 22.44 5.63
C ALA A 3 29.22 22.30 6.44
N THR A 4 28.47 23.39 6.59
CA THR A 4 27.10 23.38 7.11
C THR A 4 26.20 24.08 6.10
N VAL A 5 24.99 23.54 5.90
CA VAL A 5 23.98 24.13 5.03
C VAL A 5 22.65 24.10 5.78
N LEU A 6 21.99 25.24 5.86
CA LEU A 6 20.69 25.42 6.49
C LEU A 6 19.77 26.23 5.56
N ILE A 7 18.53 25.78 5.39
CA ILE A 7 17.49 26.56 4.73
C ILE A 7 16.41 26.87 5.77
N ALA A 8 16.66 27.90 6.58
CA ALA A 8 15.77 28.28 7.68
C ALA A 8 14.46 28.90 7.17
N ASN A 9 14.55 29.72 6.12
CA ASN A 9 13.42 30.55 5.68
C ASN A 9 13.15 30.45 4.17
N HIS A 10 11.98 30.94 3.77
CA HIS A 10 11.59 31.12 2.38
C HIS A 10 10.64 32.32 2.26
N THR A 11 10.61 32.97 1.10
CA THR A 11 9.62 34.01 0.74
C THR A 11 8.81 33.58 -0.47
N THR A 12 7.56 34.06 -0.52
CA THR A 12 6.61 33.87 -1.62
C THR A 12 6.18 35.19 -2.27
N ALA A 13 6.59 36.33 -1.70
CA ALA A 13 6.20 37.67 -2.10
C ALA A 13 7.28 38.34 -2.98
N SER A 14 7.81 37.60 -3.96
CA SER A 14 8.86 38.07 -4.85
C SER A 14 8.31 38.78 -6.10
N THR A 15 9.06 39.76 -6.60
CA THR A 15 8.79 40.53 -7.83
C THR A 15 9.49 39.89 -9.04
N PRO A 16 8.97 40.01 -10.28
CA PRO A 16 7.70 40.64 -10.69
C PRO A 16 6.46 39.71 -10.60
N ARG A 17 6.62 38.45 -10.17
CA ARG A 17 5.53 37.49 -9.93
C ARG A 17 5.83 36.63 -8.69
N PRO A 18 4.82 36.27 -7.88
CA PRO A 18 5.00 35.38 -6.72
C PRO A 18 5.67 34.04 -7.08
N HIS A 19 6.85 33.79 -6.52
CA HIS A 19 7.59 32.53 -6.62
C HIS A 19 8.28 32.21 -5.28
N ILE A 20 8.64 30.94 -5.06
CA ILE A 20 9.32 30.54 -3.83
C ILE A 20 10.82 30.82 -3.96
N VAL A 21 11.35 31.59 -3.02
CA VAL A 21 12.79 31.82 -2.87
C VAL A 21 13.23 31.35 -1.49
N TYR A 22 14.23 30.48 -1.45
CA TYR A 22 14.81 29.91 -0.24
C TYR A 22 15.97 30.76 0.25
N THR A 23 15.98 31.06 1.55
CA THR A 23 17.14 31.65 2.21
C THR A 23 18.06 30.52 2.67
N VAL A 24 19.20 30.40 2.01
CA VAL A 24 20.19 29.34 2.21
C VAL A 24 21.39 29.91 2.95
N GLU A 25 21.65 29.42 4.15
CA GLU A 25 22.81 29.75 4.97
C GLU A 25 23.84 28.62 4.82
N VAL A 26 25.04 28.96 4.37
CA VAL A 26 26.13 28.00 4.13
C VAL A 26 27.36 28.43 4.90
N THR A 27 27.98 27.53 5.66
CA THR A 27 29.35 27.72 6.15
C THR A 27 30.25 26.71 5.45
N SER A 28 31.27 27.16 4.73
CA SER A 28 32.27 26.28 4.10
C SER A 28 33.67 26.87 4.26
N ASP A 29 34.62 26.05 4.73
CA ASP A 29 36.02 26.43 4.95
C ASP A 29 36.21 27.73 5.75
N GLY A 30 35.37 27.94 6.78
CA GLY A 30 35.42 29.12 7.65
C GLY A 30 34.80 30.38 7.05
N LYS A 31 34.20 30.30 5.86
CA LYS A 31 33.43 31.38 5.23
C LYS A 31 31.94 31.12 5.37
N GLU A 32 31.18 32.17 5.70
CA GLU A 32 29.73 32.14 5.77
C GLU A 32 29.13 32.81 4.52
N PHE A 33 28.09 32.20 3.97
CA PHE A 33 27.32 32.68 2.84
C PHE A 33 25.84 32.67 3.20
N THR A 34 25.13 33.73 2.83
CA THR A 34 23.66 33.77 2.87
C THR A 34 23.16 34.05 1.47
N LEU A 35 22.45 33.07 0.90
CA LEU A 35 22.02 33.06 -0.50
C LEU A 35 20.50 33.09 -0.57
N GLN A 36 19.96 33.75 -1.59
CA GLN A 36 18.56 33.63 -1.97
C GLN A 36 18.52 32.79 -3.25
N LYS A 37 17.97 31.58 -3.17
CA LYS A 37 17.98 30.61 -4.27
C LYS A 37 16.59 30.04 -4.53
N ARG A 38 16.26 29.87 -5.80
CA ARG A 38 15.07 29.15 -6.26
C ARG A 38 15.39 27.67 -6.46
N TYR A 39 14.36 26.83 -6.48
CA TYR A 39 14.54 25.39 -6.71
C TYR A 39 15.22 25.14 -8.07
N SER A 40 14.83 25.87 -9.11
CA SER A 40 15.44 25.76 -10.44
C SER A 40 16.94 26.02 -10.49
N GLU A 41 17.48 26.83 -9.57
CA GLU A 41 18.92 27.10 -9.48
C GLU A 41 19.70 25.91 -8.89
N PHE A 42 19.09 25.13 -7.99
CA PHE A 42 19.68 23.88 -7.50
C PHE A 42 19.65 22.80 -8.59
N VAL A 43 18.59 22.75 -9.39
CA VAL A 43 18.52 21.86 -10.57
C VAL A 43 19.61 22.20 -11.57
N ALA A 44 19.80 23.49 -11.88
CA ALA A 44 20.86 23.93 -12.78
C ALA A 44 22.26 23.57 -12.27
N LEU A 45 22.49 23.70 -10.95
CA LEU A 45 23.74 23.25 -10.32
C LEU A 45 23.95 21.74 -10.51
N HIS A 46 22.91 20.93 -10.23
CA HIS A 46 22.96 19.48 -10.35
C HIS A 46 23.23 19.00 -11.77
N GLU A 47 22.49 19.53 -12.74
CA GLU A 47 22.66 19.21 -14.16
C GLU A 47 24.03 19.66 -14.68
N GLY A 48 24.51 20.83 -14.24
CA GLY A 48 25.82 21.36 -14.60
C GLY A 48 26.98 20.55 -14.03
N LEU A 49 26.85 20.05 -12.79
CA LEU A 49 27.86 19.21 -12.16
C LEU A 49 27.83 17.76 -12.66
N LYS A 50 26.67 17.28 -13.13
CA LYS A 50 26.41 15.86 -13.41
C LYS A 50 26.79 14.98 -12.21
N ASP A 51 26.45 15.46 -11.02
CA ASP A 51 26.75 14.80 -9.77
C ASP A 51 25.73 13.66 -9.49
N PRO A 52 26.08 12.68 -8.63
CA PRO A 52 25.20 11.55 -8.31
C PRO A 52 24.28 11.84 -7.12
N PHE A 53 24.25 13.06 -6.58
CA PHE A 53 23.51 13.38 -5.37
C PHE A 53 22.03 13.65 -5.69
N ASN A 54 21.17 13.37 -4.73
CA ASN A 54 19.73 13.45 -4.96
C ASN A 54 19.22 14.87 -4.66
N LEU A 55 18.50 15.45 -5.62
CA LEU A 55 17.63 16.60 -5.34
C LEU A 55 16.29 16.12 -4.76
N PRO A 56 15.65 16.90 -3.86
CA PRO A 56 14.30 16.57 -3.41
C PRO A 56 13.33 16.58 -4.59
N PRO A 57 12.25 15.77 -4.53
CA PRO A 57 11.36 15.57 -5.66
C PRO A 57 10.72 16.87 -6.15
N LYS A 58 10.64 16.99 -7.48
CA LYS A 58 9.87 18.02 -8.19
C LYS A 58 8.39 17.77 -7.92
N ARG A 59 7.77 18.64 -7.12
CA ARG A 59 6.34 18.63 -6.77
C ARG A 59 5.78 20.03 -6.95
N LEU A 60 4.60 20.15 -7.57
CA LEU A 60 3.84 21.40 -7.58
C LEU A 60 3.36 21.68 -6.15
N LEU A 61 3.80 22.80 -5.58
CA LEU A 61 3.34 23.24 -4.27
C LEU A 61 2.00 23.96 -4.48
N SER A 62 0.90 23.21 -4.37
CA SER A 62 -0.44 23.76 -4.56
C SER A 62 -0.84 24.64 -3.38
N THR A 63 -1.20 25.90 -3.63
CA THR A 63 -1.94 26.75 -2.70
C THR A 63 -3.40 26.70 -3.12
N THR A 64 -4.32 26.49 -2.18
CA THR A 64 -5.73 26.81 -2.39
C THR A 64 -5.84 28.27 -2.83
N PHE A 65 -6.85 28.64 -3.61
CA PHE A 65 -7.15 30.02 -4.01
C PHE A 65 -7.58 30.92 -2.83
N ILE A 66 -6.94 30.77 -1.66
CA ILE A 66 -7.14 31.56 -0.45
C ILE A 66 -5.79 32.19 -0.12
N PRO A 67 -5.64 33.53 -0.23
CA PRO A 67 -4.38 34.21 -0.02
C PRO A 67 -4.07 34.29 1.48
N SER A 68 -3.63 33.17 2.08
CA SER A 68 -2.88 33.09 3.35
C SER A 68 -2.73 31.66 3.91
N ALA A 69 -3.19 30.61 3.23
CA ALA A 69 -3.13 29.24 3.78
C ALA A 69 -2.61 28.24 2.74
N TRP A 70 -1.48 27.59 3.06
CA TRP A 70 -0.96 26.46 2.31
C TRP A 70 -1.91 25.25 2.43
N VAL A 71 -1.97 24.45 1.38
CA VAL A 71 -2.58 23.11 1.47
C VAL A 71 -1.64 22.15 2.22
N ASP A 72 -0.33 22.41 2.22
CA ASP A 72 0.64 21.46 2.78
C ASP A 72 1.99 22.11 3.20
N ASP A 73 2.09 22.54 4.47
CA ASP A 73 3.35 23.01 5.08
C ASP A 73 4.43 21.92 5.12
N GLN A 74 4.03 20.64 5.07
CA GLN A 74 4.93 19.49 5.13
C GLN A 74 5.77 19.37 3.85
N LEU A 75 5.20 19.70 2.68
CA LEU A 75 5.92 19.64 1.39
C LEU A 75 7.02 20.70 1.28
N ILE A 76 6.80 21.90 1.83
CA ILE A 76 7.82 22.96 1.83
C ILE A 76 8.93 22.58 2.81
N ALA A 77 8.58 22.03 3.98
CA ALA A 77 9.56 21.54 4.94
C ALA A 77 10.42 20.41 4.34
N GLU A 78 9.80 19.44 3.66
CA GLU A 78 10.50 18.35 2.94
C GLU A 78 11.46 18.91 1.87
N ARG A 79 11.02 19.90 1.08
CA ARG A 79 11.85 20.52 0.04
C ARG A 79 13.03 21.30 0.62
N LYS A 80 12.83 22.08 1.69
CA LYS A 80 13.92 22.80 2.37
C LYS A 80 15.00 21.83 2.87
N ILE A 81 14.58 20.71 3.44
CA ILE A 81 15.49 19.67 3.95
C ILE A 81 16.32 19.07 2.81
N GLY A 82 15.67 18.57 1.75
CA GLY A 82 16.41 17.91 0.67
C GLY A 82 17.32 18.85 -0.11
N LEU A 83 16.97 20.14 -0.26
CA LEU A 83 17.83 21.12 -0.92
C LEU A 83 19.08 21.43 -0.07
N ALA A 84 18.93 21.50 1.25
CA ALA A 84 20.05 21.66 2.16
C ALA A 84 20.98 20.43 2.13
N GLU A 85 20.42 19.22 2.10
CA GLU A 85 21.17 17.96 2.01
C GLU A 85 21.94 17.84 0.70
N TYR A 86 21.29 18.13 -0.44
CA TYR A 86 21.94 18.13 -1.74
C TYR A 86 23.17 19.05 -1.77
N LEU A 87 23.01 20.31 -1.36
CA LEU A 87 24.11 21.27 -1.37
C LEU A 87 25.20 20.89 -0.36
N TYR A 88 24.83 20.32 0.79
CA TYR A 88 25.80 19.78 1.74
C TYR A 88 26.64 18.66 1.14
N ASP A 89 26.03 17.72 0.41
CA ASP A 89 26.73 16.60 -0.21
C ASP A 89 27.68 17.09 -1.33
N VAL A 90 27.26 18.10 -2.10
CA VAL A 90 28.12 18.77 -3.11
C VAL A 90 29.35 19.41 -2.45
N LEU A 91 29.16 20.17 -1.37
CA LEU A 91 30.24 20.87 -0.65
C LEU A 91 31.14 19.93 0.15
N SER A 92 30.61 18.79 0.59
CA SER A 92 31.36 17.76 1.32
C SER A 92 32.14 16.83 0.39
N SER A 93 31.93 16.90 -0.92
CA SER A 93 32.58 16.04 -1.89
C SER A 93 33.89 16.64 -2.38
N GLU A 94 35.01 15.94 -2.12
CA GLU A 94 36.33 16.28 -2.70
C GLU A 94 36.32 16.37 -4.24
N LYS A 95 35.38 15.70 -4.91
CA LYS A 95 35.25 15.72 -6.37
C LYS A 95 34.54 16.96 -6.90
N TYR A 96 33.61 17.54 -6.15
CA TYR A 96 32.69 18.58 -6.63
C TYR A 96 32.87 19.93 -5.94
N LYS A 97 33.32 19.97 -4.68
CA LYS A 97 33.40 21.19 -3.87
C LYS A 97 34.20 22.33 -4.53
N ASP A 98 35.27 22.00 -5.26
CA ASP A 98 36.17 22.97 -5.89
C ASP A 98 35.78 23.31 -7.35
N ARG A 99 34.64 22.81 -7.83
CA ARG A 99 34.18 23.08 -9.19
C ARG A 99 33.74 24.55 -9.31
N SER A 100 34.06 25.18 -10.44
CA SER A 100 33.71 26.59 -10.71
C SER A 100 32.22 26.88 -10.55
N LEU A 101 31.35 25.93 -10.95
CA LEU A 101 29.89 26.03 -10.81
C LEU A 101 29.43 26.11 -9.35
N VAL A 102 30.14 25.45 -8.43
CA VAL A 102 29.83 25.52 -6.99
C VAL A 102 30.18 26.91 -6.46
N TRP A 103 31.35 27.43 -6.84
CA TRP A 103 31.73 28.80 -6.49
C TRP A 103 30.78 29.85 -7.08
N GLU A 104 30.31 29.67 -8.32
CA GLU A 104 29.30 30.53 -8.95
C GLU A 104 27.96 30.48 -8.20
N PHE A 105 27.52 29.28 -7.81
CA PHE A 105 26.31 29.10 -7.01
C PHE A 105 26.40 29.80 -5.65
N LEU A 106 27.56 29.72 -4.98
CA LEU A 106 27.81 30.34 -3.67
C LEU A 106 28.11 31.85 -3.73
N SER A 107 28.57 32.38 -4.87
CA SER A 107 28.96 33.79 -5.01
C SER A 107 27.87 34.69 -5.62
N GLY A 108 26.82 34.09 -6.18
CA GLY A 108 25.78 34.80 -6.93
C GLY A 108 24.89 35.69 -6.06
N THR A 109 25.18 36.99 -6.00
CA THR A 109 24.19 38.06 -5.88
C THR A 109 23.54 38.27 -7.26
N PRO A 110 22.26 38.65 -7.37
CA PRO A 110 21.54 38.66 -8.65
C PRO A 110 22.06 39.77 -9.57
N GLN A 111 22.96 39.45 -10.50
CA GLN A 111 23.26 40.26 -11.68
C GLN A 111 22.58 39.68 -12.91
N THR A 112 21.26 39.63 -12.89
CA THR A 112 20.47 39.70 -14.12
C THR A 112 19.32 40.63 -13.82
N SER A 113 19.16 41.67 -14.63
CA SER A 113 18.00 42.54 -14.54
C SER A 113 16.73 41.67 -14.46
N GLU A 114 15.78 42.00 -13.58
CA GLU A 114 14.52 41.24 -13.38
C GLU A 114 13.75 41.00 -14.69
N ARG A 115 14.11 41.68 -15.79
CA ARG A 115 13.51 41.55 -17.12
C ARG A 115 14.03 40.37 -17.95
N ASP A 116 15.20 39.80 -17.66
CA ASP A 116 15.81 38.72 -18.46
C ASP A 116 15.77 37.33 -17.80
N MET A 117 15.21 37.21 -16.59
CA MET A 117 15.07 35.92 -15.93
C MET A 117 13.99 35.06 -16.62
N LYS A 118 14.43 34.04 -17.35
CA LYS A 118 13.59 33.01 -17.97
C LYS A 118 12.66 32.40 -16.91
N TYR A 119 11.36 32.63 -17.05
CA TYR A 119 10.33 32.07 -16.18
C TYR A 119 10.40 30.52 -16.18
N ASN A 120 10.65 29.93 -15.02
CA ASN A 120 10.59 28.48 -14.83
C ASN A 120 9.31 28.11 -14.06
N LEU A 121 8.55 27.14 -14.59
CA LEU A 121 7.32 26.65 -13.97
C LEU A 121 7.58 26.06 -12.58
N GLU A 122 8.77 25.54 -12.33
CA GLU A 122 9.17 24.92 -11.06
C GLU A 122 9.23 25.92 -9.89
N ASP A 123 9.39 27.21 -10.19
CA ASP A 123 9.44 28.27 -9.18
C ASP A 123 8.07 28.92 -8.96
N SER A 124 7.11 28.68 -9.87
CA SER A 124 5.83 29.40 -9.92
C SER A 124 4.83 28.93 -8.87
N LEU A 125 4.18 29.88 -8.18
CA LEU A 125 3.04 29.60 -7.32
C LEU A 125 1.76 29.43 -8.17
N PRO A 126 0.82 28.53 -7.81
CA PRO A 126 -0.41 28.31 -8.58
C PRO A 126 -1.25 29.56 -8.78
N SER A 127 -1.19 30.51 -7.84
CA SER A 127 -1.82 31.82 -7.93
C SER A 127 -1.32 32.68 -9.10
N THR A 128 -0.22 32.30 -9.75
CA THR A 128 0.36 32.97 -10.92
C THR A 128 -0.01 32.32 -12.25
N LEU A 129 -0.70 31.17 -12.22
CA LEU A 129 -1.18 30.47 -13.42
C LEU A 129 -2.59 30.96 -13.79
N THR A 130 -2.82 31.24 -15.07
CA THR A 130 -4.18 31.49 -15.55
C THR A 130 -5.01 30.20 -15.46
N ARG A 131 -6.31 30.31 -15.20
CA ARG A 131 -7.23 29.15 -15.14
C ARG A 131 -7.11 28.23 -16.37
N LYS A 132 -6.88 28.82 -17.55
CA LYS A 132 -6.64 28.09 -18.80
C LYS A 132 -5.36 27.25 -18.75
N LYS A 133 -4.25 27.82 -18.25
CA LYS A 133 -2.96 27.12 -18.15
C LYS A 133 -2.95 26.05 -17.05
N ALA A 134 -3.69 26.27 -15.96
CA ALA A 134 -3.93 25.25 -14.94
C ALA A 134 -4.74 24.06 -15.48
N LEU A 135 -5.73 24.32 -16.34
CA LEU A 135 -6.54 23.28 -16.98
C LEU A 135 -5.77 22.53 -18.08
N GLU A 136 -4.93 23.22 -18.85
CA GLU A 136 -4.02 22.61 -19.84
C GLU A 136 -3.01 21.65 -19.16
N LEU A 137 -2.48 22.01 -17.99
CA LEU A 137 -1.59 21.14 -17.20
C LEU A 137 -2.29 19.88 -16.67
N THR A 138 -3.61 19.93 -16.43
CA THR A 138 -4.39 18.75 -16.00
C THR A 138 -4.91 17.88 -17.14
N SER A 139 -4.81 18.33 -18.41
CA SER A 139 -5.48 17.69 -19.55
C SER A 139 -4.57 17.29 -20.72
N GLY A 140 -3.27 17.58 -20.67
CA GLY A 140 -2.32 17.24 -21.74
C GLY A 140 -1.18 16.34 -21.27
N ASN A 141 -0.89 15.29 -22.05
CA ASN A 141 0.34 14.50 -21.98
C ASN A 141 1.57 15.40 -21.83
N LEU A 142 2.20 15.37 -20.66
CA LEU A 142 3.55 15.88 -20.47
C LEU A 142 4.53 14.74 -20.74
N ASP A 143 5.00 14.67 -21.99
CA ASP A 143 6.28 14.04 -22.33
C ASP A 143 7.40 14.88 -21.67
N GLY A 144 7.61 14.63 -20.37
CA GLY A 144 8.54 15.39 -19.52
C GLY A 144 8.20 15.37 -18.03
N GLU A 145 7.04 14.84 -17.63
CA GLU A 145 6.74 14.54 -16.23
C GLU A 145 7.38 13.20 -15.84
N VAL A 146 8.50 13.23 -15.12
CA VAL A 146 8.78 12.11 -14.21
C VAL A 146 7.88 12.34 -13.00
N ASN A 147 6.63 11.92 -13.14
CA ASN A 147 5.68 11.80 -12.06
C ASN A 147 6.39 10.99 -10.96
N ALA A 148 6.73 11.61 -9.83
CA ALA A 148 7.17 10.86 -8.66
C ALA A 148 5.93 10.13 -8.12
N GLN A 149 5.53 9.06 -8.83
CA GLN A 149 4.55 8.09 -8.36
C GLN A 149 5.00 7.66 -6.98
N ALA A 150 4.11 7.76 -5.99
CA ALA A 150 4.26 6.95 -4.79
C ALA A 150 4.53 5.51 -5.26
N VAL A 151 5.69 4.97 -4.90
CA VAL A 151 6.08 3.62 -5.34
C VAL A 151 5.04 2.67 -4.77
N MET A 152 4.21 2.11 -5.65
CA MET A 152 3.17 1.15 -5.26
C MET A 152 3.83 -0.05 -4.60
N LEU A 153 3.33 -0.44 -3.44
CA LEU A 153 3.86 -1.58 -2.69
C LEU A 153 3.12 -2.86 -3.06
N ALA A 154 3.89 -3.90 -3.37
CA ALA A 154 3.42 -5.28 -3.47
C ALA A 154 3.94 -6.08 -2.27
N ALA A 155 3.06 -6.34 -1.31
CA ALA A 155 3.38 -7.13 -0.12
C ALA A 155 2.73 -8.52 -0.15
N ALA A 156 3.17 -9.43 0.72
CA ALA A 156 2.52 -10.73 0.89
C ALA A 156 2.73 -11.28 2.31
N TYR A 157 1.76 -12.04 2.80
CA TYR A 157 1.96 -12.89 3.98
C TYR A 157 2.65 -14.19 3.59
N TYR A 158 3.75 -14.47 4.30
CA TYR A 158 4.50 -15.72 4.27
C TYR A 158 4.31 -16.42 5.61
N PRO A 159 3.33 -17.33 5.74
CA PRO A 159 3.16 -18.08 6.97
C PRO A 159 4.24 -19.16 7.10
N ASP A 160 4.64 -19.53 8.31
CA ASP A 160 5.70 -20.50 8.52
C ASP A 160 5.40 -21.89 7.91
N TRP A 161 4.13 -22.31 7.89
CA TRP A 161 3.69 -23.54 7.25
C TRP A 161 3.88 -23.55 5.72
N SER A 162 4.01 -22.36 5.09
CA SER A 162 4.32 -22.26 3.66
C SER A 162 5.71 -22.80 3.31
N ALA A 163 6.64 -22.86 4.27
CA ALA A 163 8.04 -23.19 4.03
C ALA A 163 8.28 -24.60 3.50
N SER A 164 7.33 -25.51 3.72
CA SER A 164 7.39 -26.88 3.19
C SER A 164 7.16 -26.92 1.68
N ALA A 165 6.16 -26.19 1.18
CA ALA A 165 5.84 -26.09 -0.24
C ALA A 165 6.67 -25.01 -0.96
N ARG A 166 7.08 -23.97 -0.23
CA ARG A 166 7.77 -22.79 -0.73
C ARG A 166 8.93 -22.42 0.18
N PRO A 167 10.07 -23.13 0.12
CA PRO A 167 11.21 -22.83 0.98
C PRO A 167 11.69 -21.39 0.77
N PRO A 168 12.14 -20.67 1.83
CA PRO A 168 12.51 -19.26 1.71
C PRO A 168 13.59 -18.97 0.64
N GLU A 169 14.54 -19.88 0.46
CA GLU A 169 15.63 -19.77 -0.52
C GLU A 169 15.15 -19.90 -1.97
N GLY A 170 13.97 -20.48 -2.19
CA GLY A 170 13.35 -20.65 -3.50
C GLY A 170 12.42 -19.49 -3.89
N LEU A 171 12.27 -18.48 -3.04
CA LEU A 171 11.39 -17.35 -3.33
C LEU A 171 12.01 -16.38 -4.35
N ASP A 172 11.20 -15.90 -5.30
CA ASP A 172 11.56 -14.77 -6.15
C ASP A 172 11.30 -13.45 -5.42
N PHE A 173 12.31 -12.97 -4.71
CA PHE A 173 12.24 -11.74 -3.91
C PHE A 173 12.00 -10.47 -4.73
N SER A 174 12.25 -10.46 -6.05
CA SER A 174 11.95 -9.32 -6.93
C SER A 174 10.45 -8.96 -6.96
N LYS A 175 9.60 -9.88 -6.49
CA LYS A 175 8.15 -9.74 -6.47
C LYS A 175 7.61 -9.02 -5.24
N PHE A 176 8.42 -8.78 -4.21
CA PHE A 176 7.96 -8.33 -2.91
C PHE A 176 8.72 -7.11 -2.39
N ASP A 177 7.97 -6.08 -2.02
CA ASP A 177 8.49 -4.95 -1.24
C ASP A 177 8.50 -5.27 0.26
N ILE A 178 7.51 -6.04 0.71
CA ILE A 178 7.32 -6.45 2.11
C ILE A 178 6.83 -7.91 2.16
N LEU A 179 7.46 -8.73 2.99
CA LEU A 179 6.98 -10.04 3.40
C LEU A 179 6.63 -10.01 4.88
N PHE A 180 5.34 -10.23 5.19
CA PHE A 180 4.85 -10.39 6.55
C PHE A 180 5.01 -11.86 6.96
N PHE A 181 5.96 -12.14 7.85
CA PHE A 181 6.17 -13.47 8.39
C PHE A 181 5.10 -13.79 9.45
N ALA A 182 4.27 -14.78 9.17
CA ALA A 182 3.15 -15.19 10.02
C ALA A 182 3.48 -16.52 10.74
N PHE A 183 3.29 -16.68 12.04
CA PHE A 183 2.98 -15.66 13.04
C PHE A 183 3.83 -15.84 14.31
N GLY A 184 3.99 -14.73 15.04
CA GLY A 184 4.20 -14.76 16.48
C GLY A 184 2.88 -14.55 17.22
N THR A 185 2.81 -14.85 18.52
CA THR A 185 1.61 -14.61 19.33
C THR A 185 1.96 -13.95 20.67
N PRO A 186 1.07 -13.11 21.24
CA PRO A 186 1.24 -12.64 22.61
C PRO A 186 1.07 -13.81 23.59
N SER A 187 1.86 -13.84 24.65
CA SER A 187 1.80 -14.86 25.70
C SER A 187 1.09 -14.36 26.96
N SER A 188 0.72 -15.29 27.85
CA SER A 188 0.19 -14.98 29.19
C SER A 188 1.14 -14.13 30.05
N SER A 189 2.43 -14.13 29.72
CA SER A 189 3.46 -13.34 30.41
C SER A 189 3.62 -11.92 29.83
N ASN A 190 2.76 -11.52 28.88
CA ASN A 190 2.86 -10.26 28.13
C ASN A 190 4.17 -10.16 27.35
N THR A 191 4.59 -11.25 26.71
CA THR A 191 5.76 -11.30 25.82
C THR A 191 5.39 -11.90 24.47
N LEU A 192 6.20 -11.63 23.45
CA LEU A 192 6.11 -12.28 22.15
C LEU A 192 6.57 -13.74 22.25
N ASN A 193 5.73 -14.65 21.77
CA ASN A 193 6.02 -16.07 21.62
C ASN A 193 6.11 -16.44 20.13
N VAL A 194 7.21 -17.07 19.73
CA VAL A 194 7.42 -17.60 18.37
C VAL A 194 8.08 -18.97 18.54
N SER A 195 7.53 -20.01 17.92
CA SER A 195 8.05 -21.37 18.08
C SER A 195 9.48 -21.49 17.55
N SER A 196 10.28 -22.42 18.08
CA SER A 196 11.65 -22.64 17.61
C SER A 196 11.71 -23.02 16.13
N GLY A 197 10.72 -23.77 15.63
CA GLY A 197 10.56 -24.10 14.21
C GLY A 197 10.33 -22.85 13.36
N SER A 198 9.39 -22.00 13.75
CA SER A 198 9.10 -20.74 13.07
C SER A 198 10.31 -19.80 13.09
N GLN A 199 11.05 -19.74 14.21
CA GLN A 199 12.31 -18.98 14.31
C GLN A 199 13.39 -19.48 13.33
N ALA A 200 13.52 -20.80 13.14
CA ALA A 200 14.47 -21.37 12.19
C ALA A 200 14.10 -21.00 10.74
N ILE A 201 12.80 -21.03 10.40
CA ILE A 201 12.30 -20.59 9.09
C ILE A 201 12.52 -19.09 8.90
N LEU A 202 12.22 -18.27 9.92
CA LEU A 202 12.41 -16.83 9.87
C LEU A 202 13.86 -16.44 9.61
N LYS A 203 14.83 -17.10 10.26
CA LYS A 203 16.27 -16.88 10.00
C LYS A 203 16.63 -17.14 8.55
N ARG A 204 16.11 -18.23 7.98
CA ARG A 204 16.31 -18.57 6.56
C ARG A 204 15.68 -17.53 5.64
N LEU A 205 14.46 -17.08 5.94
CA LEU A 205 13.76 -16.05 5.17
C LEU A 205 14.50 -14.71 5.17
N VAL A 206 14.95 -14.25 6.34
CA VAL A 206 15.75 -13.01 6.43
C VAL A 206 17.05 -13.17 5.65
N SER A 207 17.77 -14.27 5.83
CA SER A 207 19.03 -14.53 5.11
C SER A 207 18.83 -14.52 3.58
N ALA A 208 17.81 -15.23 3.10
CA ALA A 208 17.49 -15.31 1.67
C ALA A 208 17.06 -13.94 1.11
N ALA A 209 16.22 -13.20 1.83
CA ALA A 209 15.79 -11.86 1.43
C ALA A 209 16.98 -10.89 1.30
N ARG A 210 17.90 -10.89 2.27
CA ARG A 210 19.11 -10.05 2.20
C ARG A 210 20.07 -10.49 1.10
N GLY A 211 20.28 -11.80 0.95
CA GLY A 211 21.15 -12.36 -0.09
C GLY A 211 20.63 -12.13 -1.52
N SER A 212 19.33 -11.89 -1.69
CA SER A 212 18.71 -11.69 -3.00
C SER A 212 19.07 -10.34 -3.66
N GLY A 213 19.43 -9.32 -2.89
CA GLY A 213 19.75 -7.97 -3.40
C GLY A 213 18.54 -7.12 -3.82
N TYR A 214 17.30 -7.62 -3.73
CA TYR A 214 16.10 -6.87 -4.15
C TYR A 214 15.55 -5.90 -3.10
N GLY A 215 16.10 -5.91 -1.87
CA GLY A 215 15.68 -5.00 -0.82
C GLY A 215 14.33 -5.34 -0.17
N THR A 216 13.81 -6.56 -0.38
CA THR A 216 12.57 -7.03 0.27
C THR A 216 12.67 -6.91 1.79
N ARG A 217 11.67 -6.26 2.38
CA ARG A 217 11.58 -6.06 3.84
C ARG A 217 10.85 -7.23 4.48
N VAL A 218 11.36 -7.75 5.59
CA VAL A 218 10.77 -8.85 6.35
C VAL A 218 10.23 -8.32 7.68
N VAL A 219 8.92 -8.44 7.89
CA VAL A 219 8.20 -7.91 9.05
C VAL A 219 7.57 -9.07 9.82
N ILE A 220 7.73 -9.14 11.14
CA ILE A 220 7.02 -10.16 11.95
C ILE A 220 5.56 -9.74 12.12
N SER A 221 4.62 -10.58 11.71
CA SER A 221 3.21 -10.42 12.04
C SER A 221 2.89 -11.17 13.33
N ILE A 222 2.23 -10.48 14.25
CA ILE A 222 1.89 -10.98 15.58
C ILE A 222 0.38 -11.07 15.67
N GLY A 223 -0.14 -12.25 16.00
CA GLY A 223 -1.58 -12.49 16.13
C GLY A 223 -2.12 -13.46 15.09
N GLY A 224 -3.03 -12.95 14.27
CA GLY A 224 -3.90 -13.71 13.38
C GLY A 224 -5.09 -14.31 14.12
N TRP A 225 -6.11 -14.75 13.37
CA TRP A 225 -7.39 -15.24 13.87
C TRP A 225 -7.30 -16.06 15.18
N GLY A 226 -6.53 -17.15 15.19
CA GLY A 226 -6.37 -18.01 16.37
C GLY A 226 -5.29 -17.57 17.38
N GLY A 227 -4.49 -16.55 17.06
CA GLY A 227 -3.33 -16.11 17.83
C GLY A 227 -3.58 -14.93 18.76
N CYS A 228 -4.82 -14.45 18.86
CA CYS A 228 -5.13 -13.17 19.51
C CYS A 228 -5.42 -13.23 21.01
N TYR A 229 -5.36 -14.42 21.64
CA TYR A 229 -5.89 -14.65 23.00
C TYR A 229 -5.40 -13.66 24.07
N TYR A 230 -4.11 -13.33 24.05
CA TYR A 230 -3.49 -12.47 25.07
C TYR A 230 -3.31 -11.00 24.66
N PHE A 231 -3.84 -10.55 23.52
CA PHE A 231 -3.68 -9.16 23.09
C PHE A 231 -4.30 -8.15 24.05
N SER A 232 -5.58 -8.35 24.42
CA SER A 232 -6.27 -7.43 25.34
C SER A 232 -5.51 -7.31 26.66
N GLN A 233 -5.00 -8.43 27.19
CA GLN A 233 -4.16 -8.45 28.39
C GLN A 233 -2.85 -7.70 28.19
N ALA A 234 -2.11 -7.99 27.11
CA ALA A 234 -0.81 -7.37 26.81
C ALA A 234 -0.93 -5.85 26.60
N ALA A 235 -2.06 -5.39 26.06
CA ALA A 235 -2.33 -3.97 25.83
C ALA A 235 -2.88 -3.22 27.07
N SER A 236 -3.50 -3.94 28.02
CA SER A 236 -4.37 -3.37 29.07
C SER A 236 -3.75 -2.34 30.00
N THR A 237 -2.47 -2.49 30.40
CA THR A 237 -1.81 -1.60 31.37
C THR A 237 -0.47 -1.11 30.85
N ALA A 238 0.03 0.01 31.37
CA ALA A 238 1.34 0.53 30.99
C ALA A 238 2.46 -0.49 31.24
N ALA A 239 2.42 -1.21 32.36
CA ALA A 239 3.40 -2.25 32.69
C ALA A 239 3.36 -3.44 31.70
N ASN A 240 2.16 -3.90 31.33
CA ASN A 240 2.01 -4.99 30.35
C ASN A 240 2.51 -4.57 28.97
N ARG A 241 2.14 -3.36 28.52
CA ARG A 241 2.61 -2.80 27.25
C ARG A 241 4.12 -2.68 27.22
N THR A 242 4.75 -2.16 28.28
CA THR A 242 6.21 -2.04 28.36
C THR A 242 6.89 -3.40 28.20
N LYS A 243 6.41 -4.45 28.89
CA LYS A 243 6.95 -5.81 28.77
C LYS A 243 6.78 -6.36 27.35
N PHE A 244 5.59 -6.20 26.78
CA PHE A 244 5.28 -6.74 25.46
C PHE A 244 6.11 -6.05 24.38
N VAL A 245 6.13 -4.72 24.38
CA VAL A 245 6.92 -3.89 23.46
C VAL A 245 8.41 -4.19 23.56
N ALA A 246 8.96 -4.32 24.79
CA ALA A 246 10.37 -4.68 24.96
C ALA A 246 10.69 -6.05 24.36
N SER A 247 9.80 -7.04 24.51
CA SER A 247 9.99 -8.36 23.91
C SER A 247 9.92 -8.32 22.38
N ILE A 248 9.02 -7.52 21.80
CA ILE A 248 8.90 -7.32 20.35
C ILE A 248 10.17 -6.65 19.82
N GLY A 249 10.62 -5.55 20.46
CA GLY A 249 11.83 -4.84 20.06
C GLY A 249 13.07 -5.73 20.13
N SER A 250 13.21 -6.53 21.19
CA SER A 250 14.29 -7.52 21.31
C SER A 250 14.24 -8.55 20.17
N PHE A 251 13.07 -9.07 19.83
CA PHE A 251 12.90 -10.04 18.75
C PHE A 251 13.23 -9.42 17.37
N VAL A 252 12.69 -8.24 17.08
CA VAL A 252 12.97 -7.47 15.84
C VAL A 252 14.47 -7.27 15.67
N ASN A 253 15.17 -6.89 16.73
CA ASN A 253 16.63 -6.69 16.69
C ASN A 253 17.39 -8.01 16.54
N THR A 254 17.02 -9.05 17.30
CA THR A 254 17.69 -10.36 17.29
C THR A 254 17.63 -11.03 15.92
N PHE A 255 16.50 -10.90 15.20
CA PHE A 255 16.31 -11.49 13.88
C PHE A 255 16.55 -10.50 12.73
N ASN A 256 17.02 -9.28 13.03
CA ASN A 256 17.28 -8.21 12.05
C ASN A 256 16.07 -7.94 11.12
N LEU A 257 14.88 -7.88 11.72
CA LEU A 257 13.62 -7.65 11.01
C LEU A 257 13.43 -6.16 10.68
N ASP A 258 12.65 -5.89 9.64
CA ASP A 258 12.35 -4.54 9.17
C ASP A 258 11.14 -3.92 9.86
N GLY A 259 10.49 -4.62 10.79
CA GLY A 259 9.35 -4.07 11.51
C GLY A 259 8.51 -5.10 12.23
N VAL A 260 7.35 -4.63 12.69
CA VAL A 260 6.29 -5.41 13.30
C VAL A 260 4.93 -5.08 12.66
N ASP A 261 4.12 -6.11 12.46
CA ASP A 261 2.72 -6.02 12.07
C ASP A 261 1.86 -6.57 13.21
N LEU A 262 0.84 -5.82 13.64
CA LEU A 262 -0.11 -6.27 14.66
C LEU A 262 -1.41 -6.74 13.99
N ASP A 263 -1.62 -8.05 13.96
CA ASP A 263 -2.83 -8.68 13.45
C ASP A 263 -3.73 -9.09 14.63
N TRP A 264 -4.30 -8.09 15.31
CA TRP A 264 -5.26 -8.32 16.41
C TRP A 264 -6.67 -8.38 15.84
N GLU A 265 -7.28 -9.56 15.91
CA GLU A 265 -8.60 -9.86 15.35
C GLU A 265 -9.65 -10.21 16.42
N PHE A 266 -10.28 -9.27 17.14
CA PHE A 266 -10.21 -7.82 16.97
C PHE A 266 -10.26 -7.09 18.33
N PRO A 267 -9.67 -5.88 18.44
CA PRO A 267 -9.92 -4.99 19.58
C PRO A 267 -11.43 -4.76 19.78
N ASN A 268 -11.88 -4.75 21.04
CA ASN A 268 -13.28 -4.50 21.41
C ASN A 268 -14.28 -5.54 20.85
N SER A 269 -13.83 -6.69 20.35
CA SER A 269 -14.69 -7.76 19.83
C SER A 269 -14.11 -9.14 20.12
N ALA A 270 -15.00 -10.14 20.19
CA ALA A 270 -14.62 -11.50 20.55
C ALA A 270 -13.80 -12.23 19.47
N GLY A 271 -13.84 -11.81 18.20
CA GLY A 271 -13.14 -12.49 17.10
C GLY A 271 -13.32 -14.02 17.13
N ALA A 272 -12.22 -14.76 17.27
CA ALA A 272 -12.19 -16.22 17.39
C ALA A 272 -12.58 -16.77 18.79
N GLY A 273 -13.15 -15.95 19.66
CA GLY A 273 -13.55 -16.30 21.03
C GLY A 273 -12.57 -15.83 22.11
N GLN A 274 -11.61 -14.95 21.79
CA GLN A 274 -10.66 -14.43 22.78
C GLN A 274 -11.26 -13.37 23.72
N PRO A 275 -10.62 -13.14 24.89
CA PRO A 275 -10.93 -12.01 25.75
C PRO A 275 -10.77 -10.65 25.05
N TYR A 276 -11.71 -9.76 25.31
CA TYR A 276 -11.72 -8.37 24.83
C TYR A 276 -12.23 -7.43 25.93
N SER A 277 -11.99 -6.14 25.76
CA SER A 277 -12.42 -5.08 26.67
C SER A 277 -12.89 -3.87 25.88
N ALA A 278 -13.82 -3.10 26.43
CA ALA A 278 -14.24 -1.82 25.85
C ALA A 278 -13.09 -0.79 25.76
N ALA A 279 -12.00 -1.02 26.49
CA ALA A 279 -10.79 -0.20 26.48
C ALA A 279 -9.75 -0.62 25.43
N ASP A 280 -9.95 -1.71 24.67
CA ASP A 280 -8.90 -2.27 23.80
C ASP A 280 -8.44 -1.27 22.75
N SER A 281 -9.35 -0.54 22.10
CA SER A 281 -8.96 0.49 21.12
C SER A 281 -8.07 1.58 21.73
N ALA A 282 -8.41 2.12 22.90
CA ALA A 282 -7.57 3.11 23.58
C ALA A 282 -6.20 2.53 24.00
N ASN A 283 -6.20 1.27 24.43
CA ASN A 283 -5.01 0.53 24.79
C ASN A 283 -4.13 0.20 23.58
N LEU A 284 -4.74 -0.08 22.43
CA LEU A 284 -4.07 -0.32 21.15
C LEU A 284 -3.36 0.94 20.66
N LEU A 285 -4.00 2.12 20.72
CA LEU A 285 -3.33 3.38 20.42
C LEU A 285 -2.10 3.59 21.33
N SER A 286 -2.25 3.29 22.62
CA SER A 286 -1.14 3.38 23.57
C SER A 286 -0.02 2.36 23.28
N LEU A 287 -0.38 1.19 22.76
CA LEU A 287 0.56 0.17 22.31
C LEU A 287 1.33 0.63 21.07
N PHE A 288 0.67 1.20 20.05
CA PHE A 288 1.36 1.75 18.88
C PHE A 288 2.33 2.88 19.24
N LYS A 289 1.92 3.81 20.12
CA LYS A 289 2.81 4.85 20.64
C LYS A 289 4.06 4.25 21.31
N ALA A 290 3.87 3.23 22.14
CA ALA A 290 4.97 2.57 22.82
C ALA A 290 5.88 1.79 21.85
N LEU A 291 5.31 1.09 20.86
CA LEU A 291 6.06 0.43 19.79
C LEU A 291 6.89 1.44 18.99
N ARG A 292 6.29 2.58 18.63
CA ARG A 292 6.96 3.63 17.86
C ARG A 292 8.12 4.25 18.63
N VAL A 293 7.99 4.44 19.94
CA VAL A 293 9.11 4.85 20.81
C VAL A 293 10.19 3.76 20.86
N SER A 294 9.82 2.48 21.03
CA SER A 294 10.78 1.39 21.22
C SER A 294 11.52 0.96 19.97
N LEU A 295 10.86 0.94 18.81
CA LEU A 295 11.45 0.54 17.52
C LEU A 295 12.15 1.71 16.82
N GLY A 296 12.07 2.90 17.42
CA GLY A 296 12.48 4.15 16.82
C GLY A 296 11.38 4.72 15.93
N MET A 297 11.26 6.05 15.98
CA MET A 297 10.58 6.75 14.92
C MET A 297 11.29 6.45 13.60
N CYS A 298 10.53 6.33 12.51
CA CYS A 298 10.94 6.93 11.25
C CYS A 298 11.14 8.42 11.51
N LEU A 299 12.21 8.78 12.23
CA LEU A 299 12.73 10.10 12.05
C LEU A 299 13.31 10.04 10.64
N PHE A 300 12.72 10.82 9.75
CA PHE A 300 13.58 11.72 8.98
C PHE A 300 14.41 12.50 10.02
N ILE A 301 15.45 11.86 10.59
CA ILE A 301 16.49 12.55 11.32
C ILE A 301 17.14 13.27 10.16
N THR A 302 16.78 14.54 9.96
CA THR A 302 17.69 15.47 9.32
C THR A 302 19.05 15.17 9.92
N ARG A 303 20.03 14.78 9.10
CA ARG A 303 21.38 14.30 9.48
C ARG A 303 22.11 15.16 10.53
N SER A 304 21.55 16.29 10.94
CA SER A 304 22.00 17.22 11.97
C SER A 304 22.16 16.64 13.39
N LEU A 305 21.53 15.53 13.78
CA LEU A 305 21.69 14.95 15.13
C LEU A 305 22.66 13.76 15.23
N LEU A 306 23.34 13.39 14.14
CA LEU A 306 24.28 12.26 14.08
C LEU A 306 25.72 12.58 14.54
N ARG A 307 25.94 13.63 15.36
CA ARG A 307 27.30 14.02 15.80
C ARG A 307 27.69 13.60 17.23
N THR A 308 26.86 12.86 17.94
CA THR A 308 27.26 12.20 19.18
C THR A 308 27.18 10.69 18.98
N ASN A 309 28.31 9.99 19.06
CA ASN A 309 28.49 8.53 18.94
C ASN A 309 27.71 7.71 19.99
N LEU A 310 26.42 7.95 20.16
CA LEU A 310 25.56 7.40 21.21
C LEU A 310 24.27 6.77 20.69
N ILE A 311 24.00 6.74 19.38
CA ILE A 311 22.78 6.12 18.83
C ILE A 311 23.15 5.25 17.61
N SER A 312 22.99 3.94 17.76
CA SER A 312 23.05 2.96 16.66
C SER A 312 21.76 3.09 15.82
N THR A 313 21.76 3.90 14.76
CA THR A 313 20.59 4.07 13.88
C THR A 313 20.57 3.00 12.78
N GLY A 314 19.76 1.95 12.98
CA GLY A 314 19.34 1.04 11.89
C GLY A 314 18.24 1.67 11.02
N PRO A 315 17.86 1.05 9.88
CA PRO A 315 16.78 1.53 9.02
C PRO A 315 15.44 1.59 9.78
N CYS A 316 14.58 2.54 9.39
CA CYS A 316 13.27 2.73 10.01
C CYS A 316 12.45 1.43 10.03
N LYS A 317 11.94 1.07 11.21
CA LYS A 317 11.11 -0.11 11.40
C LYS A 317 9.66 0.19 11.01
N ILE A 318 9.11 -0.65 10.15
CA ILE A 318 7.70 -0.67 9.77
C ILE A 318 6.87 -1.00 11.01
N ILE A 319 5.82 -0.22 11.25
CA ILE A 319 4.73 -0.57 12.16
C ILE A 319 3.45 -0.60 11.34
N SER A 320 2.88 -1.78 11.19
CA SER A 320 1.60 -1.97 10.51
C SER A 320 0.59 -2.72 11.37
N ALA A 321 -0.64 -2.82 10.87
CA ALA A 321 -1.64 -3.72 11.42
C ALA A 321 -2.55 -4.25 10.31
N ALA A 322 -2.87 -5.54 10.38
CA ALA A 322 -4.00 -6.09 9.66
C ALA A 322 -5.31 -5.64 10.32
N VAL A 323 -6.26 -5.20 9.51
CA VAL A 323 -7.50 -4.56 9.96
C VAL A 323 -8.70 -5.00 9.16
N SER A 324 -9.88 -4.93 9.79
CA SER A 324 -11.15 -5.20 9.12
C SER A 324 -11.53 -4.11 8.10
N HIS A 325 -12.62 -4.33 7.36
CA HIS A 325 -13.19 -3.36 6.43
C HIS A 325 -13.55 -2.02 7.08
N THR A 326 -13.83 -1.99 8.39
CA THR A 326 -14.14 -0.75 9.12
C THR A 326 -13.06 -0.42 10.16
N PRO A 327 -12.93 0.86 10.57
CA PRO A 327 -12.13 1.25 11.72
C PRO A 327 -12.42 0.42 12.97
N TRP A 328 -11.43 0.27 13.84
CA TRP A 328 -11.57 -0.45 15.12
C TRP A 328 -12.78 0.04 15.92
N LEU A 329 -13.40 -0.86 16.67
CA LEU A 329 -14.58 -0.52 17.47
C LEU A 329 -14.16 0.30 18.70
N GLY A 330 -14.83 1.43 18.93
CA GLY A 330 -14.70 2.22 20.15
C GLY A 330 -15.37 1.53 21.35
N SER A 331 -15.27 2.15 22.53
CA SER A 331 -15.85 1.64 23.78
C SER A 331 -17.38 1.49 23.75
N ASN A 332 -18.04 2.14 22.78
CA ASN A 332 -19.47 2.07 22.51
C ASN A 332 -19.86 0.95 21.51
N GLY A 333 -18.91 0.12 21.08
CA GLY A 333 -19.13 -0.95 20.11
C GLY A 333 -19.35 -0.46 18.67
N ARG A 334 -19.12 0.82 18.38
CA ARG A 334 -19.22 1.39 17.01
C ARG A 334 -17.82 1.68 16.45
N PRO A 335 -17.61 1.61 15.12
CA PRO A 335 -16.35 2.00 14.51
C PRO A 335 -15.91 3.40 14.93
N LEU A 336 -14.61 3.58 15.21
CA LEU A 336 -14.02 4.88 15.51
C LEU A 336 -14.18 5.82 14.30
N THR A 337 -14.56 7.07 14.59
CA THR A 337 -14.75 8.11 13.57
C THR A 337 -13.51 8.97 13.33
N ASP A 338 -12.48 8.84 14.17
CA ASP A 338 -11.20 9.51 14.01
C ASP A 338 -10.08 8.58 14.49
N VAL A 339 -9.25 8.12 13.56
CA VAL A 339 -8.07 7.29 13.80
C VAL A 339 -6.77 8.02 13.40
N SER A 340 -6.82 9.35 13.24
CA SER A 340 -5.63 10.15 12.87
C SER A 340 -4.47 10.00 13.86
N ALA A 341 -4.76 9.76 15.14
CA ALA A 341 -3.76 9.48 16.15
C ALA A 341 -3.04 8.14 15.91
N TYR A 342 -3.71 7.12 15.36
CA TYR A 342 -3.08 5.86 14.98
C TYR A 342 -2.23 6.05 13.72
N ALA A 343 -2.74 6.77 12.73
CA ALA A 343 -2.04 7.06 11.48
C ALA A 343 -0.70 7.80 11.66
N LYS A 344 -0.53 8.54 12.76
CA LYS A 344 0.75 9.19 13.14
C LYS A 344 1.81 8.19 13.60
N GLU A 345 1.39 7.11 14.24
CA GLU A 345 2.28 6.12 14.83
C GLU A 345 2.59 4.95 13.88
N MET A 346 1.79 4.77 12.83
CA MET A 346 1.86 3.62 11.92
C MET A 346 2.33 4.00 10.51
N ASP A 347 2.97 3.05 9.83
CA ASP A 347 3.33 3.15 8.42
C ASP A 347 2.17 2.71 7.53
N TYR A 348 1.55 1.56 7.84
CA TYR A 348 0.47 0.99 7.03
C TYR A 348 -0.66 0.39 7.86
N ILE A 349 -1.88 0.44 7.34
CA ILE A 349 -2.90 -0.57 7.64
C ILE A 349 -3.04 -1.53 6.47
N CYS A 350 -3.18 -2.81 6.77
CA CYS A 350 -3.39 -3.90 5.83
C CYS A 350 -4.87 -4.30 5.90
N ILE A 351 -5.69 -3.75 4.99
CA ILE A 351 -7.14 -3.99 4.99
C ILE A 351 -7.40 -5.42 4.51
N MET A 352 -7.93 -6.28 5.38
CA MET A 352 -8.32 -7.65 5.09
C MET A 352 -9.62 -7.68 4.27
N ASN A 353 -9.51 -7.34 2.98
CA ASN A 353 -10.62 -7.29 2.03
C ASN A 353 -11.02 -8.69 1.54
N TYR A 354 -11.37 -9.55 2.49
CA TYR A 354 -11.75 -10.94 2.27
C TYR A 354 -12.54 -11.44 3.50
N ASP A 355 -13.01 -12.69 3.44
CA ASP A 355 -13.87 -13.30 4.46
C ASP A 355 -15.20 -12.53 4.67
N VAL A 356 -15.66 -11.82 3.64
CA VAL A 356 -16.97 -11.13 3.64
C VAL A 356 -18.12 -12.14 3.57
N TRP A 357 -17.90 -13.24 2.84
CA TRP A 357 -18.88 -14.30 2.68
C TRP A 357 -18.22 -15.68 2.69
N GLY A 358 -18.50 -16.45 3.74
CA GLY A 358 -18.04 -17.83 3.88
C GLY A 358 -18.91 -18.84 3.13
N ALA A 359 -18.50 -20.12 3.18
CA ALA A 359 -19.26 -21.21 2.59
C ALA A 359 -20.67 -21.32 3.20
N SER A 360 -21.70 -21.37 2.36
CA SER A 360 -23.11 -21.43 2.80
C SER A 360 -24.01 -22.01 1.72
N SER A 361 -25.26 -22.33 2.04
CA SER A 361 -26.25 -22.78 1.03
C SER A 361 -26.64 -21.67 0.03
N THR A 362 -26.42 -20.40 0.41
CA THR A 362 -26.60 -19.19 -0.41
C THR A 362 -25.25 -18.47 -0.58
N PRO A 363 -24.36 -18.99 -1.45
CA PRO A 363 -23.01 -18.44 -1.61
C PRO A 363 -23.04 -16.98 -2.04
N GLY A 364 -22.08 -16.19 -1.56
CA GLY A 364 -21.90 -14.78 -1.90
C GLY A 364 -20.42 -14.45 -2.11
N PRO A 365 -20.08 -13.19 -2.42
CA PRO A 365 -18.72 -12.81 -2.76
C PRO A 365 -17.80 -12.82 -1.54
N ASN A 366 -16.72 -13.62 -1.59
CA ASN A 366 -15.72 -13.72 -0.51
C ASN A 366 -14.97 -12.39 -0.30
N ALA A 367 -14.53 -11.79 -1.40
CA ALA A 367 -13.68 -10.61 -1.43
C ALA A 367 -14.24 -9.61 -2.46
N PRO A 368 -15.39 -8.96 -2.23
CA PRO A 368 -15.96 -8.05 -3.21
C PRO A 368 -15.06 -6.81 -3.43
N MET A 369 -14.97 -6.34 -4.68
CA MET A 369 -14.26 -5.10 -5.00
C MET A 369 -15.09 -3.88 -4.56
N ALA A 370 -16.40 -3.89 -4.82
CA ALA A 370 -17.30 -2.80 -4.49
C ALA A 370 -18.75 -3.29 -4.41
N ASP A 371 -19.65 -2.45 -3.92
CA ASP A 371 -21.10 -2.59 -4.10
C ASP A 371 -21.53 -1.71 -5.28
N LEU A 372 -21.30 -2.22 -6.51
CA LEU A 372 -21.47 -1.46 -7.76
C LEU A 372 -22.95 -1.27 -8.09
N CYS A 373 -23.78 -2.26 -7.81
CA CYS A 373 -25.22 -2.22 -8.06
C CYS A 373 -26.05 -1.65 -6.90
N LYS A 374 -25.44 -1.35 -5.75
CA LYS A 374 -26.15 -0.89 -4.53
C LYS A 374 -27.18 -1.88 -4.02
N THR A 375 -26.90 -3.17 -4.19
CA THR A 375 -27.77 -4.28 -3.76
C THR A 375 -27.16 -5.10 -2.62
N SER A 376 -25.92 -4.78 -2.21
CA SER A 376 -25.25 -5.49 -1.13
C SER A 376 -25.95 -5.31 0.21
N LYS A 377 -26.09 -6.43 0.94
CA LYS A 377 -26.49 -6.43 2.35
C LYS A 377 -25.36 -5.99 3.29
N GLN A 378 -24.13 -5.92 2.77
CA GLN A 378 -22.93 -5.53 3.50
C GLN A 378 -22.13 -4.51 2.67
N PRO A 379 -22.71 -3.32 2.35
CA PRO A 379 -22.12 -2.39 1.38
C PRO A 379 -20.74 -1.85 1.78
N THR A 380 -20.44 -1.82 3.09
CA THR A 380 -19.14 -1.40 3.62
C THR A 380 -18.08 -2.51 3.60
N ALA A 381 -18.48 -3.78 3.45
CA ALA A 381 -17.59 -4.92 3.39
C ALA A 381 -17.16 -5.20 1.95
N SER A 382 -16.41 -4.26 1.37
CA SER A 382 -15.79 -4.35 0.04
C SER A 382 -14.55 -3.46 -0.04
N ALA A 383 -13.73 -3.58 -1.07
CA ALA A 383 -12.49 -2.81 -1.18
C ALA A 383 -12.78 -1.30 -1.21
N ALA A 384 -13.74 -0.89 -2.04
CA ALA A 384 -14.19 0.49 -2.12
C ALA A 384 -14.87 0.95 -0.81
N GLY A 385 -15.68 0.08 -0.19
CA GLY A 385 -16.34 0.37 1.09
C GLY A 385 -15.35 0.59 2.23
N ALA A 386 -14.31 -0.24 2.30
CA ALA A 386 -13.29 -0.17 3.34
C ALA A 386 -12.40 1.07 3.18
N LEU A 387 -11.95 1.36 1.95
CA LEU A 387 -11.23 2.60 1.64
C LEU A 387 -12.04 3.82 2.10
N ALA A 388 -13.33 3.87 1.77
CA ALA A 388 -14.21 4.97 2.16
C ALA A 388 -14.34 5.07 3.69
N ALA A 389 -14.54 3.95 4.39
CA ALA A 389 -14.70 3.92 5.84
C ALA A 389 -13.43 4.40 6.58
N TRP A 390 -12.25 3.91 6.20
CA TRP A 390 -10.98 4.30 6.82
C TRP A 390 -10.58 5.73 6.47
N SER A 391 -10.84 6.19 5.24
CA SER A 391 -10.59 7.57 4.82
C SER A 391 -11.49 8.56 5.55
N ALA A 392 -12.79 8.23 5.71
CA ALA A 392 -13.72 9.02 6.50
C ALA A 392 -13.30 9.14 7.97
N ALA A 393 -12.63 8.11 8.50
CA ALA A 393 -12.02 8.11 9.82
C ALA A 393 -10.64 8.81 9.88
N LYS A 394 -10.25 9.53 8.83
CA LYS A 394 -8.99 10.30 8.71
C LYS A 394 -7.71 9.46 8.70
N PHE A 395 -7.79 8.19 8.30
CA PHE A 395 -6.59 7.43 7.97
C PHE A 395 -6.17 7.76 6.52
N PRO A 396 -4.91 8.12 6.23
CA PRO A 396 -4.49 8.49 4.87
C PRO A 396 -4.51 7.29 3.91
N ALA A 397 -5.11 7.45 2.73
CA ALA A 397 -5.11 6.40 1.69
C ALA A 397 -3.69 5.93 1.35
N SER A 398 -2.73 6.85 1.28
CA SER A 398 -1.30 6.57 1.01
C SER A 398 -0.60 5.71 2.08
N LYS A 399 -1.31 5.32 3.15
CA LYS A 399 -0.88 4.38 4.19
C LYS A 399 -1.77 3.13 4.25
N MET A 400 -2.60 2.89 3.25
CA MET A 400 -3.47 1.71 3.19
C MET A 400 -2.95 0.72 2.16
N LEU A 401 -2.82 -0.54 2.56
CA LEU A 401 -2.57 -1.67 1.67
C LEU A 401 -3.89 -2.47 1.53
N LEU A 402 -4.34 -2.67 0.29
CA LEU A 402 -5.54 -3.45 0.02
C LEU A 402 -5.21 -4.96 -0.01
N GLY A 403 -5.93 -5.74 0.80
CA GLY A 403 -5.80 -7.19 0.85
C GLY A 403 -6.40 -7.90 -0.36
N ILE A 404 -5.69 -8.91 -0.84
CA ILE A 404 -6.05 -9.79 -1.95
C ILE A 404 -6.10 -11.23 -1.44
N ALA A 405 -7.23 -11.91 -1.61
CA ALA A 405 -7.37 -13.31 -1.25
C ALA A 405 -6.77 -14.21 -2.32
N LEU A 406 -5.94 -15.16 -1.91
CA LEU A 406 -5.41 -16.23 -2.76
C LEU A 406 -6.17 -17.54 -2.54
N TYR A 407 -7.43 -17.42 -2.11
CA TYR A 407 -8.31 -18.52 -1.74
C TYR A 407 -9.77 -18.19 -2.03
N GLY A 408 -10.61 -19.22 -1.92
CA GLY A 408 -12.05 -19.11 -2.02
C GLY A 408 -12.80 -19.91 -0.97
N TYR A 409 -14.12 -19.99 -1.10
CA TYR A 409 -14.99 -20.81 -0.25
C TYR A 409 -15.84 -21.76 -1.08
N VAL A 410 -15.87 -23.03 -0.70
CA VAL A 410 -16.66 -24.05 -1.40
C VAL A 410 -17.97 -24.32 -0.67
N SER A 411 -19.05 -24.01 -1.35
CA SER A 411 -20.43 -24.12 -0.88
C SER A 411 -21.13 -25.33 -1.48
N LYS A 412 -21.84 -26.08 -0.64
CA LYS A 412 -22.80 -27.09 -1.11
C LYS A 412 -24.08 -26.38 -1.54
N SER A 413 -24.18 -26.06 -2.82
CA SER A 413 -25.27 -25.27 -3.38
C SER A 413 -25.49 -25.59 -4.86
N SER A 414 -26.74 -25.59 -5.31
CA SER A 414 -27.11 -25.72 -6.73
C SER A 414 -27.32 -24.36 -7.43
N LYS A 415 -27.01 -23.26 -6.72
CA LYS A 415 -27.14 -21.90 -7.26
C LYS A 415 -26.16 -21.69 -8.42
N THR A 416 -26.61 -20.95 -9.42
CA THR A 416 -25.82 -20.53 -10.59
C THR A 416 -25.44 -19.05 -10.54
N VAL A 417 -25.84 -18.35 -9.46
CA VAL A 417 -25.58 -16.93 -9.21
C VAL A 417 -25.27 -16.73 -7.72
N LEU A 418 -24.49 -15.69 -7.42
CA LEU A 418 -24.19 -15.32 -6.04
C LEU A 418 -25.36 -14.57 -5.40
N THR A 419 -25.54 -14.78 -4.10
CA THR A 419 -26.55 -14.12 -3.27
C THR A 419 -25.94 -12.88 -2.63
N GLY A 420 -26.72 -11.81 -2.51
CA GLY A 420 -26.27 -10.57 -1.88
C GLY A 420 -25.75 -9.53 -2.87
N SER A 421 -25.77 -9.80 -4.17
CA SER A 421 -25.51 -8.85 -5.24
C SER A 421 -26.49 -9.13 -6.37
N SER A 422 -27.76 -8.73 -6.21
CA SER A 422 -28.75 -9.04 -7.26
C SER A 422 -28.41 -8.26 -8.54
N MET A 423 -28.21 -8.98 -9.63
CA MET A 423 -28.14 -8.45 -11.00
C MET A 423 -29.31 -7.51 -11.28
N PRO A 424 -29.11 -6.36 -11.97
CA PRO A 424 -30.21 -5.62 -12.56
C PRO A 424 -30.98 -6.50 -13.54
N SER A 425 -32.28 -6.22 -13.77
CA SER A 425 -33.04 -6.90 -14.81
C SER A 425 -32.38 -6.69 -16.19
N PRO A 426 -32.60 -7.59 -17.18
CA PRO A 426 -32.06 -7.43 -18.54
C PRO A 426 -32.39 -6.08 -19.20
N GLU A 427 -33.44 -5.40 -18.74
CA GLU A 427 -33.89 -4.08 -19.21
C GLU A 427 -33.02 -2.92 -18.68
N MET A 428 -32.33 -3.09 -17.55
CA MET A 428 -31.44 -2.08 -16.93
C MET A 428 -30.01 -2.12 -17.49
N VAL A 429 -29.70 -3.02 -18.43
CA VAL A 429 -28.39 -3.13 -19.11
C VAL A 429 -28.22 -2.09 -20.23
N PHE A 430 -29.24 -1.27 -20.51
CA PHE A 430 -29.15 -0.15 -21.43
C PHE A 430 -29.08 1.19 -20.67
N LEU A 431 -27.90 1.85 -20.67
CA LEU A 431 -27.59 3.28 -20.44
C LEU A 431 -26.08 3.33 -20.01
N HIS A 432 -25.09 3.91 -20.69
CA HIS A 432 -25.01 5.10 -21.54
C HIS A 432 -24.17 4.83 -22.80
N LYS A 433 -24.66 5.33 -23.93
CA LYS A 433 -23.96 5.41 -25.22
C LYS A 433 -23.46 6.84 -25.36
N GLU A 434 -22.15 7.08 -25.32
CA GLU A 434 -21.58 8.32 -25.89
C GLU A 434 -21.11 8.01 -27.30
N GLU A 435 -21.66 8.72 -28.28
CA GLU A 435 -21.37 8.54 -29.70
C GLU A 435 -20.05 9.22 -30.07
N LYS A 436 -19.08 8.43 -30.53
CA LYS A 436 -18.01 8.91 -31.41
C LYS A 436 -17.97 8.04 -32.66
N GLU A 437 -18.21 8.67 -33.81
CA GLU A 437 -18.09 8.05 -35.12
C GLU A 437 -16.61 7.81 -35.45
N SER A 438 -16.29 6.57 -35.85
CA SER A 438 -15.13 6.28 -36.69
C SER A 438 -15.59 5.37 -37.83
N GLY A 439 -15.19 5.74 -39.05
CA GLY A 439 -15.83 5.38 -40.31
C GLY A 439 -15.53 4.00 -40.87
N ASP A 440 -15.60 2.94 -40.06
CA ASP A 440 -15.56 1.56 -40.54
C ASP A 440 -16.43 0.65 -39.65
N GLY A 441 -17.75 0.86 -39.67
CA GLY A 441 -18.82 -0.15 -39.48
C GLY A 441 -18.81 -1.15 -38.30
N LYS A 442 -17.81 -1.12 -37.41
CA LYS A 442 -17.69 -1.91 -36.18
C LYS A 442 -17.52 -0.94 -35.04
N VAL A 443 -18.63 -0.69 -34.35
CA VAL A 443 -18.65 0.13 -33.14
C VAL A 443 -18.00 -0.69 -32.01
N ILE A 444 -16.81 -0.27 -31.57
CA ILE A 444 -16.18 -0.72 -30.34
C ILE A 444 -16.64 0.22 -29.23
N THR A 445 -17.54 -0.23 -28.37
CA THR A 445 -17.88 0.44 -27.11
C THR A 445 -16.94 -0.04 -26.01
N SER A 446 -16.07 0.84 -25.47
CA SER A 446 -15.22 0.49 -24.32
C SER A 446 -15.88 0.92 -23.01
N PHE A 447 -16.46 -0.04 -22.30
CA PHE A 447 -16.69 0.09 -20.87
C PHE A 447 -15.37 -0.20 -20.13
N LEU A 448 -15.15 0.37 -18.94
CA LEU A 448 -14.11 -0.14 -18.01
C LEU A 448 -14.38 -1.60 -17.62
N ASN A 449 -15.59 -2.09 -17.88
CA ASN A 449 -15.97 -3.50 -17.92
C ASN A 449 -15.55 -4.09 -19.27
N GLY A 450 -14.26 -4.42 -19.41
CA GLY A 450 -13.90 -5.45 -20.38
C GLY A 450 -14.76 -6.65 -20.04
N ALA A 451 -15.78 -6.95 -20.87
CA ALA A 451 -16.46 -8.22 -20.78
C ALA A 451 -15.37 -9.28 -20.91
N HIS A 452 -14.93 -9.84 -19.77
CA HIS A 452 -14.11 -11.03 -19.78
C HIS A 452 -14.91 -12.02 -20.60
N PRO A 453 -14.33 -12.63 -21.66
CA PRO A 453 -15.08 -13.43 -22.60
C PRO A 453 -15.82 -14.51 -21.82
N ASN A 454 -17.10 -14.23 -21.58
CA ASN A 454 -18.02 -15.15 -20.96
C ASN A 454 -18.30 -16.11 -22.11
N THR A 455 -17.51 -17.18 -22.19
CA THR A 455 -17.85 -18.31 -23.03
C THR A 455 -19.04 -19.00 -22.36
N GLY A 456 -20.18 -18.33 -22.36
CA GLY A 456 -21.47 -18.87 -21.97
C GLY A 456 -21.98 -19.92 -22.96
N GLU A 457 -21.08 -20.57 -23.70
CA GLU A 457 -21.40 -21.79 -24.39
C GLU A 457 -21.43 -22.91 -23.35
N PRO A 458 -22.59 -23.51 -23.10
CA PRO A 458 -22.68 -24.69 -22.29
C PRO A 458 -22.02 -25.82 -23.09
N ASP A 459 -20.79 -26.18 -22.74
CA ASP A 459 -20.24 -27.46 -23.15
C ASP A 459 -21.19 -28.54 -22.62
N GLY A 460 -21.94 -29.17 -23.54
CA GLY A 460 -23.02 -30.11 -23.23
C GLY A 460 -22.59 -31.16 -22.21
N GLU A 461 -23.50 -31.51 -21.30
CA GLU A 461 -23.36 -32.41 -20.14
C GLU A 461 -22.09 -33.29 -20.16
N MET A 462 -20.94 -32.69 -19.83
CA MET A 462 -19.71 -33.44 -19.64
C MET A 462 -19.73 -34.04 -18.24
N LYS A 463 -19.57 -35.37 -18.17
CA LYS A 463 -19.37 -36.09 -16.92
C LYS A 463 -18.22 -35.43 -16.16
N ALA A 464 -18.49 -34.90 -14.96
CA ALA A 464 -17.53 -34.06 -14.27
C ALA A 464 -16.23 -34.83 -13.96
N MET A 465 -15.11 -34.35 -14.50
CA MET A 465 -13.78 -34.93 -14.27
C MET A 465 -13.11 -34.34 -13.03
N ALA A 466 -13.45 -33.10 -12.65
CA ALA A 466 -13.01 -32.44 -11.43
C ALA A 466 -14.06 -32.56 -10.33
N SER A 467 -13.65 -32.58 -9.06
CA SER A 467 -14.57 -32.53 -7.93
C SER A 467 -14.02 -31.68 -6.79
N LEU A 468 -14.85 -30.78 -6.28
CA LEU A 468 -14.54 -29.94 -5.11
C LEU A 468 -15.37 -30.33 -3.88
N THR A 469 -16.11 -31.44 -3.91
CA THR A 469 -17.05 -31.82 -2.85
C THR A 469 -16.38 -32.07 -1.50
N GLY A 470 -15.11 -32.51 -1.49
CA GLY A 470 -14.32 -32.67 -0.27
C GLY A 470 -14.03 -31.36 0.49
N TRP A 471 -14.22 -30.22 -0.17
CA TRP A 471 -14.02 -28.88 0.37
C TRP A 471 -15.32 -28.21 0.81
N TRP A 472 -16.49 -28.86 0.70
CA TRP A 472 -17.75 -28.26 1.15
C TRP A 472 -17.67 -27.73 2.58
N GLY A 473 -18.15 -26.50 2.76
CA GLY A 473 -18.15 -25.82 4.05
C GLY A 473 -16.80 -25.25 4.47
N LYS A 474 -15.78 -25.30 3.59
CA LYS A 474 -14.40 -24.91 3.90
C LYS A 474 -13.88 -23.84 2.95
N GLN A 475 -12.87 -23.13 3.43
CA GLN A 475 -11.97 -22.34 2.60
C GLN A 475 -11.14 -23.29 1.72
N ILE A 476 -10.84 -22.90 0.47
CA ILE A 476 -9.99 -23.64 -0.46
C ILE A 476 -8.88 -22.74 -1.03
N PRO A 477 -7.59 -23.12 -0.94
CA PRO A 477 -6.51 -22.43 -1.64
C PRO A 477 -6.73 -22.37 -3.15
N PHE A 478 -6.38 -21.28 -3.82
CA PHE A 478 -6.60 -21.14 -5.26
C PHE A 478 -5.89 -22.25 -6.04
N ASN A 479 -4.66 -22.60 -5.68
CA ASN A 479 -3.91 -23.67 -6.32
C ASN A 479 -4.57 -25.06 -6.18
N GLU A 480 -5.37 -25.32 -5.14
CA GLU A 480 -6.12 -26.56 -4.99
C GLU A 480 -7.36 -26.59 -5.90
N ILE A 481 -7.94 -25.43 -6.26
CA ILE A 481 -8.99 -25.35 -7.30
C ILE A 481 -8.40 -25.75 -8.66
N VAL A 482 -7.20 -25.24 -8.99
CA VAL A 482 -6.47 -25.55 -10.22
C VAL A 482 -6.07 -27.02 -10.26
N LYS A 483 -5.48 -27.54 -9.18
CA LYS A 483 -5.05 -28.93 -9.04
C LYS A 483 -6.21 -29.93 -9.10
N ALA A 484 -7.39 -29.55 -8.61
CA ALA A 484 -8.61 -30.34 -8.78
C ALA A 484 -9.09 -30.40 -10.24
N GLY A 485 -8.58 -29.53 -11.11
CA GLY A 485 -8.98 -29.42 -12.52
C GLY A 485 -10.27 -28.63 -12.73
N ALA A 486 -10.77 -27.93 -11.71
CA ALA A 486 -11.95 -27.08 -11.83
C ALA A 486 -11.64 -25.74 -12.51
N LEU A 487 -10.39 -25.26 -12.37
CA LEU A 487 -9.82 -24.16 -13.14
C LEU A 487 -8.65 -24.64 -13.98
N GLN A 488 -8.53 -24.10 -15.18
CA GLN A 488 -7.38 -24.35 -16.04
C GLN A 488 -6.70 -23.03 -16.43
N LYS A 489 -5.39 -22.99 -16.23
CA LYS A 489 -4.55 -21.88 -16.67
C LYS A 489 -4.46 -21.86 -18.20
N ARG A 490 -4.73 -20.70 -18.78
CA ARG A 490 -4.69 -20.44 -20.22
C ARG A 490 -3.33 -19.87 -20.63
N SER A 491 -3.05 -19.88 -21.92
CA SER A 491 -1.80 -19.38 -22.50
C SER A 491 -1.59 -17.87 -22.33
N ASP A 492 -2.66 -17.11 -22.10
CA ASP A 492 -2.63 -15.67 -21.82
C ASP A 492 -2.33 -15.35 -20.34
N GLY A 493 -2.15 -16.37 -19.50
CA GLY A 493 -1.88 -16.23 -18.07
C GLY A 493 -3.13 -16.09 -17.20
N ASN A 494 -4.34 -16.06 -17.79
CA ASN A 494 -5.60 -16.06 -17.06
C ASN A 494 -6.11 -17.49 -16.81
N TYR A 495 -7.18 -17.63 -16.03
CA TYR A 495 -7.82 -18.91 -15.75
C TYR A 495 -9.17 -19.00 -16.46
N GLY A 496 -9.50 -20.19 -16.95
CA GLY A 496 -10.81 -20.53 -17.51
C GLY A 496 -11.44 -21.69 -16.76
N GLN A 497 -12.74 -21.88 -16.98
CA GLN A 497 -13.49 -23.02 -16.48
C GLN A 497 -12.93 -24.35 -17.01
N ALA A 498 -12.98 -25.40 -16.21
CA ALA A 498 -12.59 -26.75 -16.60
C ALA A 498 -13.31 -27.82 -15.77
N GLY A 499 -13.12 -29.10 -16.12
CA GLY A 499 -13.52 -30.22 -15.27
C GLY A 499 -15.03 -30.39 -15.05
N GLY A 500 -15.86 -29.80 -15.92
CA GLY A 500 -17.32 -29.80 -15.82
C GLY A 500 -17.88 -28.71 -14.90
N PHE A 501 -17.06 -27.76 -14.46
CA PHE A 501 -17.53 -26.52 -13.82
C PHE A 501 -17.84 -25.46 -14.87
N THR A 502 -18.82 -24.62 -14.55
CA THR A 502 -19.14 -23.41 -15.31
C THR A 502 -18.65 -22.19 -14.52
N MET A 503 -17.96 -21.28 -15.20
CA MET A 503 -17.53 -20.01 -14.63
C MET A 503 -18.65 -18.98 -14.73
N GLY A 504 -18.86 -18.26 -13.64
CA GLY A 504 -19.74 -17.11 -13.58
C GLY A 504 -19.00 -15.88 -13.05
N TRP A 505 -19.59 -14.72 -13.28
CA TRP A 505 -19.09 -13.43 -12.82
C TRP A 505 -20.23 -12.63 -12.20
N ASP A 506 -20.01 -12.14 -10.98
CA ASP A 506 -20.93 -11.23 -10.32
C ASP A 506 -20.49 -9.78 -10.59
N ASP A 507 -21.11 -9.15 -11.59
CA ASP A 507 -20.82 -7.77 -12.02
C ASP A 507 -21.01 -6.75 -10.89
N CYS A 508 -21.94 -7.01 -9.96
CA CYS A 508 -22.26 -6.08 -8.89
C CYS A 508 -21.18 -6.02 -7.82
N SER A 509 -20.41 -7.09 -7.66
CA SER A 509 -19.30 -7.17 -6.71
C SER A 509 -17.91 -7.27 -7.34
N ASN A 510 -17.85 -7.47 -8.66
CA ASN A 510 -16.66 -7.80 -9.43
C ASN A 510 -15.98 -9.09 -8.92
N THR A 511 -16.77 -10.15 -8.73
CA THR A 511 -16.31 -11.41 -8.14
C THR A 511 -16.53 -12.60 -9.08
N PRO A 512 -15.47 -13.37 -9.41
CA PRO A 512 -15.60 -14.63 -10.12
C PRO A 512 -16.11 -15.75 -9.21
N TYR A 513 -16.79 -16.71 -9.81
CA TYR A 513 -17.17 -17.96 -9.15
C TYR A 513 -17.21 -19.12 -10.16
N LEU A 514 -17.14 -20.34 -9.66
CA LEU A 514 -17.44 -21.54 -10.43
C LEU A 514 -18.66 -22.23 -9.83
N PHE A 515 -19.46 -22.88 -10.66
CA PHE A 515 -20.54 -23.75 -10.19
C PHE A 515 -20.61 -25.04 -11.00
N ASN A 516 -21.09 -26.10 -10.35
CA ASN A 516 -21.44 -27.36 -10.98
C ASN A 516 -22.74 -27.86 -10.35
N GLN A 517 -23.84 -27.79 -11.10
CA GLN A 517 -25.17 -28.15 -10.60
C GLN A 517 -25.30 -29.65 -10.33
N SER A 518 -24.68 -30.49 -11.16
CA SER A 518 -24.70 -31.96 -10.98
C SER A 518 -24.03 -32.37 -9.67
N GLN A 519 -22.99 -31.64 -9.26
CA GLN A 519 -22.30 -31.83 -7.98
C GLN A 519 -22.86 -30.99 -6.85
N THR A 520 -23.89 -30.16 -7.05
CA THR A 520 -24.36 -29.20 -6.04
C THR A 520 -23.21 -28.41 -5.39
N THR A 521 -22.30 -27.88 -6.21
CA THR A 521 -21.09 -27.20 -5.73
C THR A 521 -20.93 -25.84 -6.36
N VAL A 522 -20.67 -24.82 -5.53
CA VAL A 522 -20.27 -23.47 -5.94
C VAL A 522 -18.99 -23.09 -5.22
N VAL A 523 -18.01 -22.51 -5.90
CA VAL A 523 -16.82 -21.92 -5.27
C VAL A 523 -16.71 -20.45 -5.65
N THR A 524 -16.60 -19.57 -4.66
CA THR A 524 -16.33 -18.14 -4.85
C THR A 524 -14.87 -17.86 -4.50
N TYR A 525 -14.17 -17.08 -5.32
CA TYR A 525 -12.72 -16.88 -5.21
C TYR A 525 -12.31 -15.55 -5.86
N ASP A 526 -11.01 -15.26 -5.83
CA ASP A 526 -10.38 -14.20 -6.61
C ASP A 526 -9.53 -14.82 -7.73
N ASP A 527 -9.57 -14.23 -8.92
CA ASP A 527 -8.78 -14.68 -10.07
C ASP A 527 -7.89 -13.55 -10.62
N THR A 528 -7.20 -13.82 -11.72
CA THR A 528 -6.28 -12.83 -12.32
C THR A 528 -6.99 -11.55 -12.76
N TRP A 529 -8.27 -11.59 -13.12
CA TRP A 529 -9.04 -10.42 -13.53
C TRP A 529 -9.50 -9.61 -12.32
N SER A 530 -10.17 -10.22 -11.36
CA SER A 530 -10.68 -9.51 -10.17
C SER A 530 -9.55 -8.92 -9.33
N ILE A 531 -8.43 -9.63 -9.22
CA ILE A 531 -7.22 -9.14 -8.54
C ILE A 531 -6.62 -7.94 -9.28
N THR A 532 -6.52 -8.01 -10.61
CA THR A 532 -5.99 -6.90 -11.39
C THR A 532 -6.84 -5.65 -11.20
N ASP A 533 -8.16 -5.80 -11.18
CA ASP A 533 -9.08 -4.67 -11.01
C ASP A 533 -9.05 -4.06 -9.61
N LYS A 534 -8.94 -4.90 -8.56
CA LYS A 534 -8.69 -4.41 -7.19
C LYS A 534 -7.38 -3.65 -7.07
N ALA A 535 -6.33 -4.15 -7.70
CA ALA A 535 -5.04 -3.47 -7.72
C ALA A 535 -5.10 -2.13 -8.47
N LYS A 536 -5.83 -2.05 -9.59
CA LYS A 536 -6.11 -0.77 -10.27
C LYS A 536 -6.94 0.18 -9.40
N LEU A 537 -7.93 -0.32 -8.67
CA LEU A 537 -8.71 0.47 -7.71
C LEU A 537 -7.79 1.05 -6.63
N ALA A 538 -6.93 0.23 -6.02
CA ALA A 538 -5.98 0.69 -5.02
C ALA A 538 -5.07 1.80 -5.58
N LYS A 539 -4.48 1.57 -6.75
CA LYS A 539 -3.63 2.55 -7.44
C LYS A 539 -4.34 3.87 -7.74
N SER A 540 -5.51 3.79 -8.38
CA SER A 540 -6.29 4.98 -8.78
C SER A 540 -6.85 5.76 -7.59
N SER A 541 -7.00 5.11 -6.44
CA SER A 541 -7.49 5.72 -5.20
C SER A 541 -6.39 6.32 -4.32
N GLY A 542 -5.12 6.27 -4.76
CA GLY A 542 -3.99 6.77 -3.99
C GLY A 542 -3.63 5.90 -2.79
N MET A 543 -4.01 4.62 -2.79
CA MET A 543 -3.58 3.66 -1.77
C MET A 543 -2.08 3.40 -1.87
N ALA A 544 -1.46 2.95 -0.78
CA ALA A 544 -0.03 2.62 -0.75
C ALA A 544 0.31 1.43 -1.65
N GLY A 545 -0.66 0.55 -1.91
CA GLY A 545 -0.48 -0.66 -2.71
C GLY A 545 -1.43 -1.78 -2.27
N CYS A 546 -0.98 -3.02 -2.46
CA CYS A 546 -1.75 -4.22 -2.15
C CYS A 546 -0.88 -5.26 -1.41
N PHE A 547 -1.55 -6.18 -0.71
CA PHE A 547 -0.90 -7.36 -0.14
C PHE A 547 -1.72 -8.63 -0.39
N THR A 548 -1.09 -9.80 -0.44
CA THR A 548 -1.78 -11.08 -0.63
C THR A 548 -1.82 -11.95 0.64
N TRP A 549 -2.95 -12.62 0.88
CA TRP A 549 -3.10 -13.69 1.88
C TRP A 549 -3.50 -15.01 1.20
N SER A 550 -2.75 -16.11 1.32
CA SER A 550 -1.32 -16.18 1.69
C SER A 550 -0.51 -16.87 0.60
N LEU A 551 0.81 -16.64 0.59
CA LEU A 551 1.66 -16.96 -0.56
C LEU A 551 1.67 -18.46 -0.96
N ASP A 552 1.43 -19.36 -0.03
CA ASP A 552 1.30 -20.81 -0.26
C ASP A 552 0.06 -21.20 -1.08
N GLN A 553 -0.92 -20.31 -1.20
CA GLN A 553 -2.20 -20.58 -1.86
C GLN A 553 -2.22 -20.14 -3.34
N ASP A 554 -1.24 -19.36 -3.78
CA ASP A 554 -1.05 -18.97 -5.18
C ASP A 554 -0.68 -20.19 -6.06
N ASP A 555 -1.04 -20.14 -7.33
CA ASP A 555 -0.52 -21.02 -8.37
C ASP A 555 0.82 -20.46 -8.89
N GLY A 556 1.88 -20.73 -8.12
CA GLY A 556 3.22 -20.20 -8.37
C GLY A 556 3.31 -18.74 -7.93
N TYR A 557 3.20 -17.79 -8.84
CA TYR A 557 3.13 -16.35 -8.52
C TYR A 557 2.09 -15.65 -9.38
N THR A 558 1.13 -16.41 -9.92
CA THR A 558 0.29 -15.93 -11.01
C THR A 558 -0.66 -14.85 -10.51
N LEU A 559 -1.28 -15.09 -9.35
CA LEU A 559 -2.20 -14.14 -8.74
C LEU A 559 -1.43 -12.93 -8.18
N HIS A 560 -0.29 -13.17 -7.53
CA HIS A 560 0.57 -12.07 -7.07
C HIS A 560 1.08 -11.19 -8.22
N ASN A 561 1.42 -11.78 -9.37
CA ASN A 561 1.81 -11.04 -10.56
C ASN A 561 0.63 -10.27 -11.18
N ALA A 562 -0.60 -10.80 -11.12
CA ALA A 562 -1.78 -10.05 -11.54
C ALA A 562 -1.99 -8.80 -10.68
N MET A 563 -1.79 -8.91 -9.36
CA MET A 563 -1.80 -7.77 -8.43
C MET A 563 -0.72 -6.74 -8.81
N ARG A 564 0.54 -7.19 -8.99
CA ARG A 564 1.66 -6.32 -9.42
C ARG A 564 1.35 -5.60 -10.74
N LYS A 565 0.81 -6.33 -11.72
CA LYS A 565 0.40 -5.78 -13.01
C LYS A 565 -0.68 -4.70 -12.86
N GLY A 566 -1.68 -4.92 -12.02
CA GLY A 566 -2.72 -3.92 -11.73
C GLY A 566 -2.17 -2.66 -11.05
N LEU A 567 -1.15 -2.80 -10.20
CA LEU A 567 -0.39 -1.69 -9.61
C LEU A 567 0.54 -0.99 -10.63
N GLY A 568 0.76 -1.58 -11.81
CA GLY A 568 1.70 -1.10 -12.82
C GLY A 568 3.17 -1.37 -12.47
N LEU A 569 3.42 -2.38 -11.64
CA LEU A 569 4.76 -2.89 -11.32
C LEU A 569 5.18 -3.90 -12.39
N LYS A 570 6.47 -3.91 -12.72
CA LYS A 570 7.05 -4.81 -13.73
C LYS A 570 7.44 -6.16 -13.14
#